data_AF-A0A7X6CSR5-F1
#
_entry.id   AF-A0A7X6CSR5-F1
#
_cell.length_a   1.000
_cell.length_b   1.000
_cell.length_c   1.000
_cell.angle_alpha   90.00
_cell.angle_beta   90.00
_cell.angle_gamma   90.00
#
_symmetry.space_group_name_H-M   'P 1'
#
loop_
_entity.id
_entity.type
_entity.pdbx_description
1 polymer ?
#
loop_
_entity_poly.entity_id
_entity_poly.type
_entity_poly.pdbx_seq_one_letter_code
_entity_poly.pdbx_strand_id
1 'polypeptide(L)'
;MKTTKLIIGIVSLVLTVVVLFQSCAATVGEALEADGSSGGAAGVFVAIMMLIAGIVLLAARQSRGGSIFAFILYLLAGITGLAAHGNYTDLLIWGGLCLLFALLILMDVLTGKKRAAAAQDKTEQLPH
;
A
#
# COMPACT_ATOMS: atom_id res chain seq x y z
N MET A 1 11.34 -10.93 -4.91
CA MET A 1 11.28 -11.80 -3.72
C MET A 1 9.85 -12.32 -3.59
N LYS A 2 9.57 -13.60 -3.89
CA LYS A 2 8.17 -14.08 -4.02
C LYS A 2 7.44 -14.15 -2.68
N THR A 3 8.14 -14.59 -1.63
CA THR A 3 7.59 -14.74 -0.27
C THR A 3 7.31 -13.39 0.38
N THR A 4 8.19 -12.40 0.22
CA THR A 4 8.02 -11.05 0.78
C THR A 4 6.75 -10.36 0.28
N LYS A 5 6.46 -10.44 -1.02
CA LYS A 5 5.22 -9.87 -1.60
C LYS A 5 3.96 -10.55 -1.07
N LEU A 6 4.03 -11.86 -0.84
CA LEU A 6 2.93 -12.62 -0.30
C LEU A 6 2.66 -12.23 1.15
N ILE A 7 3.70 -12.10 1.98
CA ILE A 7 3.59 -11.67 3.38
C ILE A 7 3.01 -10.25 3.44
N ILE A 8 3.55 -9.29 2.67
CA ILE A 8 3.04 -7.90 2.64
C ILE A 8 1.58 -7.87 2.20
N GLY A 9 1.20 -8.65 1.18
CA GLY A 9 -0.19 -8.73 0.70
C GLY A 9 -1.15 -9.24 1.77
N ILE A 10 -0.81 -10.34 2.46
CA ILE A 10 -1.65 -10.91 3.51
C ILE A 10 -1.75 -9.97 4.72
N VAL A 11 -0.62 -9.41 5.17
CA VAL A 11 -0.59 -8.47 6.29
C VAL A 11 -1.43 -7.23 5.98
N SER A 12 -1.32 -6.70 4.76
CA SER A 12 -2.15 -5.56 4.34
C SER A 12 -3.65 -5.88 4.38
N LEU A 13 -4.08 -7.04 3.87
CA LEU A 13 -5.49 -7.45 3.91
C LEU A 13 -6.05 -7.47 5.34
N VAL A 14 -5.28 -8.00 6.30
CA VAL A 14 -5.69 -8.04 7.72
C VAL A 14 -5.76 -6.63 8.30
N LEU A 15 -4.76 -5.79 8.05
CA LEU A 15 -4.72 -4.42 8.55
C LEU A 15 -5.87 -3.59 7.98
N THR A 16 -6.22 -3.76 6.71
CA THR A 16 -7.33 -3.05 6.08
C THR A 16 -8.65 -3.28 6.82
N VAL A 17 -8.92 -4.49 7.31
CA VAL A 17 -10.12 -4.77 8.09
C VAL A 17 -10.13 -3.92 9.37
N VAL A 18 -8.99 -3.82 10.06
CA VAL A 18 -8.87 -2.99 11.28
C VAL A 18 -9.09 -1.51 10.96
N VAL A 19 -8.44 -0.98 9.92
CA VAL A 19 -8.60 0.41 9.47
C VAL A 19 -10.05 0.72 9.13
N LEU A 20 -10.71 -0.20 8.42
CA LEU A 20 -12.10 -0.02 7.98
C LEU A 20 -13.03 0.10 9.19
N PHE A 21 -12.92 -0.79 10.18
CA PHE A 21 -13.74 -0.73 11.39
C PHE A 21 -13.47 0.54 12.21
N GLN A 22 -12.20 0.94 12.37
CA GLN A 22 -11.86 2.20 13.06
C GLN A 22 -12.40 3.42 12.32
N SER A 23 -12.27 3.46 11.00
CA SER A 23 -12.75 4.57 10.18
C SER A 23 -14.27 4.66 10.14
N CYS A 24 -14.98 3.52 10.14
CA CYS A 24 -16.44 3.50 10.28
C CYS A 24 -16.87 4.01 11.67
N ALA A 25 -16.17 3.61 12.74
CA ALA A 25 -16.44 4.13 14.07
C ALA A 25 -16.20 5.66 14.14
N ALA A 26 -15.12 6.15 13.55
CA ALA A 26 -14.85 7.58 13.43
C ALA A 26 -15.93 8.31 12.61
N THR A 27 -16.35 7.75 11.48
CA THR A 27 -17.40 8.33 10.62
C THR A 27 -18.74 8.43 11.35
N VAL A 28 -19.10 7.41 12.13
CA VAL A 28 -20.31 7.44 12.96
C VAL A 28 -20.17 8.45 14.10
N GLY A 29 -18.98 8.56 14.71
CA GLY A 29 -18.66 9.59 15.70
C GLY A 29 -18.84 11.00 15.14
N GLU A 30 -18.24 11.29 13.98
CA GLU A 30 -18.36 12.58 13.28
C GLU A 30 -19.82 12.91 12.95
N ALA A 31 -20.59 11.92 12.46
CA ALA A 31 -22.00 12.10 12.15
C ALA A 31 -22.87 12.41 13.39
N LEU A 32 -22.50 11.84 14.55
CA LEU A 32 -23.24 12.05 15.80
C LEU A 32 -22.86 13.38 16.48
N GLU A 33 -21.59 13.74 16.45
CA GLU A 33 -21.09 15.01 17.00
C GLU A 33 -21.41 16.20 16.08
N ALA A 34 -21.88 15.93 14.85
CA ALA A 34 -22.07 16.91 13.78
C ALA A 34 -20.82 17.78 13.58
N ASP A 35 -19.66 17.21 13.89
CA ASP A 35 -18.38 17.87 13.73
C ASP A 35 -18.04 17.84 12.24
N GLY A 36 -17.66 18.99 11.67
CA GLY A 36 -17.40 19.13 10.24
C GLY A 36 -16.11 18.42 9.78
N SER A 37 -15.53 17.57 10.60
CA SER A 37 -14.32 16.83 10.29
C SER A 37 -14.59 15.73 9.28
N SER A 38 -13.56 15.40 8.51
CA SER A 38 -13.62 14.43 7.39
C SER A 38 -12.64 13.28 7.57
N GLY A 39 -12.17 13.04 8.79
CA GLY A 39 -11.13 12.07 9.08
C GLY A 39 -11.62 10.63 8.95
N GLY A 40 -12.86 10.35 9.36
CA GLY A 40 -13.47 9.03 9.20
C GLY A 40 -13.66 8.66 7.74
N ALA A 41 -14.16 9.58 6.92
CA ALA A 41 -14.32 9.37 5.48
C ALA A 41 -12.98 9.15 4.77
N ALA A 42 -11.94 9.91 5.15
CA ALA A 42 -10.60 9.72 4.62
C ALA A 42 -10.00 8.36 5.03
N GLY A 43 -10.24 7.90 6.25
CA GLY A 43 -9.85 6.56 6.71
C GLY A 43 -10.51 5.44 5.91
N VAL A 44 -11.80 5.56 5.59
CA VAL A 44 -12.49 4.60 4.72
C VAL A 44 -11.88 4.58 3.32
N PHE A 45 -11.54 5.76 2.76
CA PHE A 45 -10.87 5.85 1.47
C PHE A 45 -9.49 5.17 1.49
N VAL A 46 -8.67 5.44 2.52
CA VAL A 46 -7.36 4.80 2.72
C VAL A 46 -7.50 3.29 2.84
N ALA A 47 -8.49 2.80 3.60
CA ALA A 47 -8.76 1.37 3.75
C ALA A 47 -9.05 0.70 2.41
N ILE A 48 -9.91 1.30 1.57
CA ILE A 48 -10.24 0.75 0.25
C ILE A 48 -9.01 0.71 -0.65
N MET A 49 -8.18 1.76 -0.66
CA MET A 49 -6.94 1.75 -1.44
C MET A 49 -5.97 0.67 -0.97
N MET A 50 -5.80 0.51 0.36
CA MET A 50 -4.98 -0.56 0.93
C MET A 50 -5.51 -1.94 0.54
N LEU A 51 -6.83 -2.14 0.53
CA LEU A 51 -7.45 -3.40 0.13
C LEU A 51 -7.06 -3.77 -1.30
N ILE A 52 -7.29 -2.86 -2.24
CA ILE A 52 -7.02 -3.07 -3.66
C ILE A 52 -5.52 -3.31 -3.87
N ALA A 53 -4.67 -2.50 -3.22
CA ALA A 53 -3.23 -2.66 -3.30
C ALA A 53 -2.75 -4.03 -2.75
N GLY A 54 -3.32 -4.49 -1.63
CA GLY A 54 -3.05 -5.80 -1.03
C GLY A 54 -3.44 -6.96 -1.95
N ILE A 55 -4.66 -6.92 -2.51
CA ILE A 55 -5.15 -7.94 -3.46
C ILE A 55 -4.28 -7.98 -4.71
N VAL A 56 -4.00 -6.82 -5.32
CA VAL A 56 -3.17 -6.76 -6.53
C VAL A 56 -1.75 -7.23 -6.26
N LEU A 57 -1.16 -6.86 -5.12
CA LEU A 57 0.16 -7.35 -4.74
C LEU A 57 0.18 -8.87 -4.58
N LEU A 58 -0.92 -9.48 -4.08
CA LEU A 58 -1.04 -10.92 -3.91
C LEU A 58 -1.30 -11.66 -5.24
N ALA A 59 -2.24 -11.18 -6.05
CA ALA A 59 -2.65 -11.77 -7.31
C ALA A 59 -1.58 -11.58 -8.40
N ALA A 60 -1.03 -10.38 -8.52
CA ALA A 60 -0.02 -10.02 -9.50
C ALA A 60 1.41 -10.08 -8.94
N ARG A 61 1.66 -10.87 -7.89
CA ARG A 61 2.98 -11.02 -7.22
C ARG A 61 4.13 -11.43 -8.13
N GLN A 62 3.83 -12.11 -9.25
CA GLN A 62 4.82 -12.51 -10.26
C GLN A 62 5.05 -11.43 -11.32
N SER A 63 4.13 -10.47 -11.45
CA SER A 63 4.20 -9.40 -12.43
C SER A 63 4.90 -8.17 -11.86
N ARG A 64 5.75 -7.58 -12.70
CA ARG A 64 6.41 -6.32 -12.40
C ARG A 64 5.42 -5.15 -12.41
N GLY A 65 4.47 -5.16 -13.35
CA GLY A 65 3.42 -4.13 -13.46
C GLY A 65 2.48 -4.14 -12.26
N GLY A 66 2.11 -5.31 -11.74
CA GLY A 66 1.30 -5.43 -10.53
C GLY A 66 1.97 -4.85 -9.29
N SER A 67 3.29 -5.00 -9.17
CA SER A 67 4.07 -4.39 -8.08
C SER A 67 4.11 -2.86 -8.20
N ILE A 68 4.26 -2.32 -9.42
CA ILE A 68 4.24 -0.87 -9.65
C ILE A 68 2.86 -0.26 -9.36
N PHE A 69 1.79 -0.93 -9.77
CA PHE A 69 0.43 -0.48 -9.49
C PHE A 69 0.15 -0.45 -7.98
N ALA A 70 0.49 -1.53 -7.26
CA ALA A 70 0.35 -1.58 -5.81
C ALA A 70 1.18 -0.49 -5.11
N PHE A 71 2.40 -0.21 -5.59
CA PHE A 71 3.22 0.90 -5.10
C PHE A 71 2.51 2.26 -5.20
N ILE A 72 1.94 2.58 -6.38
CA ILE A 72 1.24 3.85 -6.59
C ILE A 72 0.02 3.95 -5.66
N LEU A 73 -0.74 2.86 -5.49
CA LEU A 73 -1.90 2.86 -4.60
C LEU A 73 -1.50 3.08 -3.13
N TYR A 74 -0.46 2.39 -2.64
CA TYR A 74 0.02 2.61 -1.27
C TYR A 74 0.59 4.00 -1.07
N LEU A 75 1.25 4.57 -2.08
CA LEU A 75 1.77 5.93 -2.01
C LEU A 75 0.63 6.95 -1.90
N LEU A 76 -0.41 6.83 -2.72
CA LEU A 76 -1.60 7.67 -2.67
C LEU A 76 -2.33 7.52 -1.32
N ALA A 77 -2.58 6.28 -0.88
CA ALA A 77 -3.19 5.99 0.41
C ALA A 77 -2.40 6.59 1.58
N GLY A 78 -1.06 6.50 1.53
CA GLY A 78 -0.18 7.05 2.55
C GLY A 78 -0.23 8.58 2.59
N ILE A 79 -0.16 9.24 1.44
CA ILE A 79 -0.27 10.71 1.34
C ILE A 79 -1.64 11.16 1.83
N THR A 80 -2.72 10.49 1.41
CA THR A 80 -4.07 10.83 1.86
C THR A 80 -4.23 10.64 3.37
N GLY A 81 -3.72 9.54 3.95
CA GLY A 81 -3.78 9.30 5.39
C GLY A 81 -3.02 10.35 6.21
N LEU A 82 -1.85 10.79 5.73
CA LEU A 82 -1.08 11.86 6.35
C LEU A 82 -1.74 13.24 6.19
N ALA A 83 -2.27 13.53 5.01
CA ALA A 83 -2.89 14.83 4.72
C ALA A 83 -4.23 15.01 5.46
N ALA A 84 -5.00 13.92 5.61
CA ALA A 84 -6.31 13.95 6.25
C ALA A 84 -6.27 13.62 7.75
N HIS A 85 -5.09 13.47 8.35
CA HIS A 85 -4.98 13.02 9.74
C HIS A 85 -5.74 13.91 10.73
N GLY A 86 -5.73 15.23 10.54
CA GLY A 86 -6.46 16.17 11.40
C GLY A 86 -6.20 15.87 12.89
N ASN A 87 -7.24 15.42 13.60
CA ASN A 87 -7.17 15.02 15.01
C ASN A 87 -7.05 13.49 15.23
N TYR A 88 -7.12 12.69 14.16
CA TYR A 88 -7.09 11.22 14.17
C TYR A 88 -5.65 10.71 14.08
N THR A 89 -5.10 10.37 15.24
CA THR A 89 -3.73 9.84 15.34
C THR A 89 -3.58 8.48 14.67
N ASP A 90 -4.64 7.68 14.65
CA ASP A 90 -4.71 6.41 13.93
C ASP A 90 -4.43 6.62 12.43
N LEU A 91 -5.04 7.63 11.80
CA LEU A 91 -4.87 7.90 10.38
C LEU A 91 -3.43 8.28 10.00
N LEU A 92 -2.72 8.97 10.91
CA LEU A 92 -1.29 9.26 10.76
C LEU A 92 -0.45 7.97 10.75
N ILE A 93 -0.73 7.03 11.67
CA ILE A 93 -0.04 5.73 11.77
C ILE A 93 -0.33 4.89 10.52
N TRP A 94 -1.60 4.84 10.10
CA TRP A 94 -2.02 4.10 8.90
C TRP A 94 -1.40 4.67 7.63
N GLY A 95 -1.35 6.00 7.50
CA GLY A 95 -0.68 6.68 6.39
C GLY A 95 0.83 6.36 6.35
N GLY A 96 1.51 6.42 7.49
CA GLY A 96 2.93 6.06 7.59
C GLY A 96 3.20 4.60 7.23
N LEU A 97 2.33 3.69 7.64
CA LEU A 97 2.44 2.26 7.33
C LEU A 97 2.21 1.98 5.82
N CYS A 98 1.28 2.70 5.19
CA CYS A 98 1.12 2.65 3.73
C CYS A 98 2.40 3.08 3.00
N LEU A 99 3.04 4.16 3.44
CA LEU A 99 4.31 4.61 2.86
C LEU A 99 5.43 3.57 3.06
N LEU A 100 5.48 2.92 4.22
CA LEU A 100 6.43 1.84 4.47
C LEU A 100 6.24 0.70 3.46
N PHE A 101 5.00 0.26 3.21
CA PHE A 101 4.73 -0.76 2.19
C PHE A 101 5.09 -0.28 0.79
N ALA A 102 4.83 0.98 0.45
CA ALA A 102 5.27 1.56 -0.81
C ALA A 102 6.81 1.47 -0.96
N LEU A 103 7.58 1.85 0.06
CA LEU A 103 9.04 1.78 0.03
C LEU A 103 9.55 0.34 -0.16
N LEU A 104 8.98 -0.63 0.56
CA LEU A 104 9.37 -2.04 0.41
C LEU A 104 9.11 -2.57 -1.00
N ILE A 105 7.97 -2.20 -1.60
CA ILE A 105 7.64 -2.58 -2.98
C ILE A 105 8.57 -1.90 -3.98
N LEU A 106 8.89 -0.61 -3.76
CA LEU A 106 9.84 0.13 -4.57
C LEU A 106 11.22 -0.55 -4.58
N MET A 107 11.72 -0.98 -3.41
CA MET A 107 12.98 -1.71 -3.29
C MET A 107 12.95 -3.04 -4.07
N ASP A 108 11.85 -3.80 -4.03
CA ASP A 108 11.72 -5.03 -4.84
C ASP A 108 11.74 -4.73 -6.34
N VAL A 109 11.04 -3.69 -6.79
CA VAL A 109 11.01 -3.28 -8.21
C VAL A 109 12.39 -2.81 -8.70
N LEU A 110 13.11 -2.04 -7.89
CA LEU A 110 14.47 -1.56 -8.21
C LEU A 110 15.48 -2.71 -8.25
N THR A 111 15.42 -3.62 -7.27
CA THR A 111 16.29 -4.81 -7.22
C THR A 111 16.01 -5.75 -8.40
N GLY A 112 14.75 -5.86 -8.83
CA GLY A 112 14.37 -6.56 -10.05
C GLY A 112 14.96 -5.94 -11.32
N LYS A 113 15.18 -4.62 -11.38
CA LYS A 113 15.83 -3.93 -12.51
C LYS A 113 17.29 -4.36 -12.65
N LYS A 114 18.02 -4.41 -11.53
CA LYS A 114 19.44 -4.78 -11.50
C LYS A 114 19.67 -6.23 -11.98
N ARG A 115 18.79 -7.16 -11.60
CA ARG A 115 18.86 -8.57 -12.02
C ARG A 115 18.56 -8.78 -13.51
N ALA A 116 17.62 -8.02 -14.08
CA ALA A 116 17.30 -8.11 -15.50
C ALA A 116 18.47 -7.60 -16.37
N ALA A 117 19.09 -6.48 -15.98
CA ALA A 117 20.24 -5.93 -16.69
C ALA A 117 21.46 -6.88 -16.68
N ALA A 118 21.75 -7.51 -15.54
CA ALA A 118 22.85 -8.47 -15.41
C ALA A 118 22.63 -9.79 -16.18
N ALA A 119 21.37 -10.14 -16.48
CA ALA A 119 21.06 -11.33 -17.28
C ALA A 119 21.23 -11.06 -18.79
N GLN A 120 20.91 -9.84 -19.25
CA GLN A 120 21.14 -9.45 -20.66
C GLN A 120 22.63 -9.41 -21.00
N ASP A 121 23.46 -8.86 -20.11
CA ASP A 121 24.93 -8.83 -20.27
C ASP A 121 25.54 -10.23 -20.44
N LYS A 122 25.06 -11.23 -19.67
CA LYS A 122 25.49 -12.63 -19.80
C LYS A 122 25.05 -13.32 -21.09
N THR A 123 23.95 -12.88 -21.70
CA THR A 123 23.41 -13.51 -22.92
C THR A 123 24.14 -12.99 -24.16
N GLU A 124 24.63 -11.75 -24.11
CA GLU A 124 25.44 -11.12 -25.17
C GLU A 124 26.91 -11.60 -25.17
N GLN A 125 27.39 -12.17 -24.06
CA GLN A 125 28.74 -12.74 -23.92
C GLN A 125 28.83 -14.24 -24.25
N LEU A 126 27.74 -14.90 -24.64
CA LEU A 126 27.77 -16.30 -25.07
C LEU A 126 28.26 -16.38 -26.53
N PRO A 127 29.44 -16.97 -26.80
CA PRO A 127 29.88 -17.19 -28.18
C PRO A 127 28.92 -18.16 -28.87
N HIS A 128 28.47 -17.78 -30.07
CA HIS A 128 27.70 -18.62 -30.99
C HIS A 128 28.53 -19.82 -31.49
#